data_AF-A0AAU5XB62-F1
#
_entry.id   AF-A0AAU5XB62-F1
#
_cell.length_a   1.000
_cell.length_b   1.000
_cell.length_c   1.000
_cell.angle_alpha   90.00
_cell.angle_beta   90.00
_cell.angle_gamma   90.00
#
_symmetry.space_group_name_H-M   'P 1'
#
loop_
_entity.id
_entity.type
_entity.pdbx_description
1 polymer ?
#
loop_
_entity_poly.entity_id
_entity_poly.type
_entity_poly.pdbx_seq_one_letter_code
_entity_poly.pdbx_strand_id
1 'polypeptide(L)'
;MRRRITGTVLGGLILALVPFLTAPAQAAVPYHHACATVHKGRASCTALVRSDIAMSARSLREKAAAPSGLAPADLQGAYKLPSSSAGSGQTVAIVDAYDAPTAEADLGVYRSQYGLPACTTANGCFKKVDQKGGTSYPKTDGGWAQEISLDLDMVSAVCPNCKIVLVEADSASFADLGAAVNTAAGLANVVSNSYGGSDASDDDYGSYYNHPGVAMTVSSGDSGYGVEYPASSQYVTAVGGTSLKKASNSRGWDETVWDGAGSGCSDQNPALSGQADADTGCSGRAVADVSAVADPATGVAVYDSTAYQGQSGWMVFGGTSVAAPIIGGVYGLAGNASDVDNNTPYAHKDALFDVTSGSNGSCSTAQLCTARAGWDGPTGLGTPNGTGAF
;
A
#
# COMPACT_ATOMS: atom_id res chain seq x y z
N MET A 1 -16.54 72.41 35.98
CA MET A 1 -16.43 72.06 34.55
C MET A 1 -15.40 70.95 34.38
N ARG A 2 -15.84 69.69 34.23
CA ARG A 2 -14.98 68.54 33.96
C ARG A 2 -14.88 68.36 32.44
N ARG A 3 -13.70 68.54 31.84
CA ARG A 3 -13.44 68.13 30.44
C ARG A 3 -12.93 66.70 30.43
N ARG A 4 -13.72 65.78 29.86
CA ARG A 4 -13.30 64.42 29.48
C ARG A 4 -12.56 64.51 28.14
N ILE A 5 -11.35 63.97 28.08
CA ILE A 5 -10.62 63.71 26.83
C ILE A 5 -10.80 62.21 26.56
N THR A 6 -11.57 61.88 25.53
CA THR A 6 -11.66 60.54 24.95
C THR A 6 -10.52 60.38 23.95
N GLY A 7 -9.54 59.54 24.28
CA GLY A 7 -8.51 59.08 23.35
C GLY A 7 -8.95 57.77 22.70
N THR A 8 -9.17 57.79 21.39
CA THR A 8 -9.45 56.60 20.58
C THR A 8 -8.12 55.94 20.23
N VAL A 9 -7.87 54.74 20.77
CA VAL A 9 -6.70 53.92 20.37
C VAL A 9 -7.13 53.06 19.18
N LEU A 10 -6.64 53.40 17.98
CA LEU A 10 -6.67 52.49 16.83
C LEU A 10 -5.65 51.38 17.07
N GLY A 11 -6.12 50.19 17.45
CA GLY A 11 -5.30 48.97 17.44
C GLY A 11 -5.15 48.46 16.00
N GLY A 12 -4.02 48.76 15.36
CA GLY A 12 -3.67 48.16 14.08
C GLY A 12 -3.32 46.68 14.26
N LEU A 13 -4.13 45.80 13.69
CA LEU A 13 -3.84 44.36 13.62
C LEU A 13 -2.72 44.17 12.57
N ILE A 14 -1.49 43.97 13.03
CA ILE A 14 -0.39 43.56 12.15
C ILE A 14 -0.60 42.07 11.84
N LEU A 15 -1.15 41.76 10.67
CA LEU A 15 -1.05 40.42 10.10
C LEU A 15 0.43 40.16 9.78
N ALA A 16 1.12 39.44 10.65
CA ALA A 16 2.40 38.85 10.31
C ALA A 16 2.14 37.77 9.25
N LEU A 17 2.45 38.06 7.99
CA LEU A 17 2.63 37.03 6.97
C LEU A 17 3.79 36.15 7.42
N VAL A 18 3.49 35.00 8.02
CA VAL A 18 4.46 33.93 8.19
C VAL A 18 4.63 33.31 6.80
N PRO A 19 5.80 33.41 6.16
CA PRO A 19 6.03 32.68 4.93
C PRO A 19 5.89 31.19 5.24
N PHE A 20 4.95 30.51 4.59
CA PHE A 20 4.93 29.06 4.53
C PHE A 20 6.24 28.65 3.85
N LEU A 21 7.23 28.26 4.66
CA LEU A 21 8.43 27.58 4.17
C LEU A 21 7.94 26.25 3.61
N THR A 22 7.79 26.17 2.28
CA THR A 22 7.61 24.91 1.58
C THR A 22 8.79 24.02 1.94
N ALA A 23 8.51 22.88 2.57
CA ALA A 23 9.54 21.86 2.78
C ALA A 23 10.22 21.57 1.43
N PRO A 24 11.55 21.43 1.38
CA PRO A 24 12.22 21.04 0.14
C PRO A 24 11.63 19.72 -0.35
N ALA A 25 11.29 19.66 -1.65
CA ALA A 25 10.88 18.43 -2.29
C ALA A 25 11.95 17.36 -2.05
N GLN A 26 11.52 16.14 -1.69
CA GLN A 26 12.42 15.01 -1.52
C GLN A 26 13.21 14.79 -2.82
N ALA A 27 14.52 14.55 -2.72
CA ALA A 27 15.33 14.31 -3.90
C ALA A 27 14.83 13.05 -4.62
N ALA A 28 14.52 13.18 -5.91
CA ALA A 28 14.16 12.04 -6.74
C ALA A 28 15.30 11.02 -6.74
N VAL A 29 14.95 9.75 -6.54
CA VAL A 29 15.88 8.63 -6.51
C VAL A 29 15.64 7.73 -7.72
N PRO A 30 16.68 7.12 -8.32
CA PRO A 30 16.49 6.25 -9.46
C PRO A 30 15.87 4.91 -9.03
N TYR A 31 14.83 4.49 -9.74
CA TYR A 31 14.16 3.20 -9.56
C TYR A 31 13.70 2.65 -10.93
N HIS A 32 13.22 1.41 -10.95
CA HIS A 32 12.55 0.78 -12.10
C HIS A 32 11.42 -0.11 -11.62
N HIS A 33 10.45 -0.40 -12.50
CA HIS A 33 9.43 -1.40 -12.23
C HIS A 33 10.03 -2.80 -12.21
N ALA A 34 9.61 -3.63 -11.26
CA ALA A 34 9.95 -5.04 -11.22
C ALA A 34 9.28 -5.79 -12.38
N CYS A 35 7.98 -5.55 -12.60
CA CYS A 35 7.22 -6.19 -13.67
C CYS A 35 7.27 -5.44 -15.00
N ALA A 36 7.11 -6.19 -16.09
CA ALA A 36 6.95 -5.63 -17.42
C ALA A 36 5.57 -4.98 -17.59
N THR A 37 5.52 -3.87 -18.33
CA THR A 37 4.27 -3.25 -18.77
C THR A 37 3.45 -4.21 -19.62
N VAL A 38 2.12 -4.17 -19.46
CA VAL A 38 1.19 -5.09 -20.10
C VAL A 38 0.15 -4.38 -20.98
N HIS A 39 -0.53 -5.16 -21.81
CA HIS A 39 -1.66 -4.71 -22.63
C HIS A 39 -3.00 -4.88 -21.91
N LYS A 40 -4.07 -4.27 -22.46
CA LYS A 40 -5.44 -4.39 -21.94
C LYS A 40 -5.84 -5.86 -21.67
N GLY A 41 -6.51 -6.10 -20.54
CA GLY A 41 -6.95 -7.43 -20.08
C GLY A 41 -5.90 -8.18 -19.26
N ARG A 42 -4.76 -7.55 -18.97
CA ARG A 42 -3.68 -8.06 -18.13
C ARG A 42 -3.30 -7.01 -17.10
N ALA A 43 -2.66 -7.45 -16.03
CA ALA A 43 -2.08 -6.58 -15.00
C ALA A 43 -0.54 -6.64 -15.03
N SER A 44 0.09 -5.56 -14.59
CA SER A 44 1.48 -5.52 -14.16
C SER A 44 1.48 -5.38 -12.64
N CYS A 45 2.46 -5.97 -11.97
CA CYS A 45 2.71 -5.63 -10.58
C CYS A 45 3.20 -4.17 -10.45
N THR A 46 2.98 -3.58 -9.27
CA THR A 46 3.29 -2.18 -8.94
C THR A 46 4.53 -2.04 -8.05
N ALA A 47 5.42 -3.04 -8.01
CA ALA A 47 6.70 -2.93 -7.29
C ALA A 47 7.68 -2.02 -8.04
N LEU A 48 8.24 -1.05 -7.30
CA LEU A 48 9.33 -0.19 -7.76
C LEU A 48 10.61 -0.51 -7.01
N VAL A 49 11.64 -0.98 -7.72
CA VAL A 49 12.95 -1.34 -7.14
C VAL A 49 13.91 -0.16 -7.28
N ARG A 50 14.55 0.24 -6.17
CA ARG A 50 15.63 1.24 -6.19
C ARG A 50 16.84 0.74 -6.96
N SER A 51 17.30 1.51 -7.94
CA SER A 51 18.39 1.11 -8.85
C SER A 51 19.78 1.52 -8.37
N ASP A 52 19.89 2.50 -7.48
CA ASP A 52 21.15 3.01 -6.93
C ASP A 52 21.58 2.31 -5.63
N ILE A 53 20.74 1.45 -5.07
CA ILE A 53 21.04 0.64 -3.89
C ILE A 53 21.43 -0.76 -4.36
N ALA A 54 22.56 -0.85 -5.06
CA ALA A 54 23.09 -2.15 -5.48
C ALA A 54 23.82 -2.81 -4.30
N MET A 55 23.19 -3.74 -3.59
CA MET A 55 23.93 -4.76 -2.84
C MET A 55 24.49 -5.79 -3.83
N SER A 56 25.44 -5.37 -4.67
CA SER A 56 26.19 -6.33 -5.49
C SER A 56 26.90 -7.31 -4.55
N ALA A 57 27.03 -8.58 -4.97
CA ALA A 57 27.81 -9.62 -4.30
C ALA A 57 29.28 -9.24 -3.98
N ARG A 58 29.73 -8.03 -4.34
CA ARG A 58 31.01 -7.43 -3.95
C ARG A 58 31.04 -6.75 -2.57
N SER A 59 29.90 -6.54 -1.89
CA SER A 59 29.90 -5.97 -0.52
C SER A 59 30.05 -7.03 0.59
N LEU A 60 30.51 -8.25 0.28
CA LEU A 60 30.87 -9.34 1.21
C LEU A 60 32.00 -8.99 2.23
N ARG A 61 32.23 -7.70 2.52
CA ARG A 61 33.23 -7.21 3.47
C ARG A 61 32.74 -6.12 4.45
N GLU A 62 31.43 -5.95 4.66
CA GLU A 62 30.96 -5.23 5.84
C GLU A 62 30.04 -6.10 6.70
N LYS A 63 30.53 -6.43 7.90
CA LYS A 63 29.71 -6.95 8.98
C LYS A 63 28.53 -6.00 9.23
N ALA A 64 27.32 -6.55 9.28
CA ALA A 64 26.23 -6.09 10.15
C ALA A 64 25.76 -4.62 10.00
N ALA A 65 25.69 -4.07 8.78
CA ALA A 65 24.79 -2.94 8.55
C ALA A 65 23.36 -3.47 8.46
N ALA A 66 22.40 -2.82 9.14
CA ALA A 66 20.98 -3.11 8.94
C ALA A 66 20.62 -2.87 7.46
N PRO A 67 19.69 -3.65 6.87
CA PRO A 67 19.23 -3.40 5.50
C PRO A 67 18.73 -1.95 5.36
N SER A 68 19.01 -1.36 4.20
CA SER A 68 18.48 -0.04 3.86
C SER A 68 16.95 -0.08 3.71
N GLY A 69 16.29 1.05 3.94
CA GLY A 69 14.84 1.18 3.88
C GLY A 69 14.16 1.06 5.25
N LEU A 70 12.86 1.31 5.29
CA LEU A 70 12.05 1.17 6.50
C LEU A 70 11.96 -0.29 6.91
N ALA A 71 12.11 -0.54 8.21
CA ALA A 71 12.01 -1.86 8.84
C ALA A 71 10.63 -2.08 9.48
N PRO A 72 10.28 -3.31 9.91
CA PRO A 72 9.00 -3.58 10.59
C PRO A 72 8.69 -2.62 11.76
N ALA A 73 9.67 -2.35 12.63
CA ALA A 73 9.47 -1.44 13.76
C ALA A 73 9.14 0.01 13.34
N ASP A 74 9.64 0.44 12.18
CA ASP A 74 9.33 1.75 11.62
C ASP A 74 7.87 1.81 11.18
N LEU A 75 7.41 0.82 10.41
CA LEU A 75 6.02 0.73 9.93
C LEU A 75 5.03 0.60 11.10
N GLN A 76 5.32 -0.28 12.05
CA GLN A 76 4.50 -0.49 13.25
C GLN A 76 4.38 0.79 14.09
N GLY A 77 5.50 1.51 14.26
CA GLY A 77 5.52 2.77 14.99
C GLY A 77 4.79 3.90 14.27
N ALA A 78 5.03 4.06 12.96
CA ALA A 78 4.44 5.13 12.15
C ALA A 78 2.91 5.06 12.08
N TYR A 79 2.38 3.84 12.07
CA TYR A 79 0.95 3.55 11.95
C TYR A 79 0.28 3.11 13.26
N LYS A 80 0.98 3.22 14.39
CA LYS A 80 0.50 2.84 15.74
C LYS A 80 -0.13 1.44 15.81
N LEU A 81 0.53 0.48 15.18
CA LEU A 81 -0.03 -0.85 14.98
C LEU A 81 0.18 -1.73 16.23
N PRO A 82 -0.85 -2.49 16.67
CA PRO A 82 -0.76 -3.40 17.80
C PRO A 82 -0.08 -4.74 17.43
N SER A 83 0.93 -4.71 16.55
CA SER A 83 1.53 -5.87 15.88
C SER A 83 2.12 -6.92 16.80
N SER A 84 2.54 -6.55 18.01
CA SER A 84 3.05 -7.49 19.01
C SER A 84 1.98 -8.36 19.68
N SER A 85 0.70 -7.97 19.58
CA SER A 85 -0.40 -8.58 20.36
C SER A 85 -1.62 -8.99 19.54
N ALA A 86 -1.80 -8.41 18.35
CA ALA A 86 -2.94 -8.68 17.48
C ALA A 86 -2.59 -9.59 16.29
N GLY A 87 -3.58 -9.94 15.48
CA GLY A 87 -3.44 -10.76 14.26
C GLY A 87 -3.45 -12.28 14.45
N SER A 88 -3.36 -12.76 15.69
CA SER A 88 -3.45 -14.20 15.97
C SER A 88 -4.82 -14.76 15.55
N GLY A 89 -4.82 -15.86 14.78
CA GLY A 89 -6.03 -16.48 14.25
C GLY A 89 -6.50 -15.92 12.91
N GLN A 90 -5.89 -14.83 12.44
CA GLN A 90 -6.17 -14.22 11.14
C GLN A 90 -5.23 -14.78 10.08
N THR A 91 -5.72 -14.85 8.84
CA THR A 91 -4.95 -15.25 7.66
C THR A 91 -5.04 -14.16 6.61
N VAL A 92 -3.89 -13.70 6.13
CA VAL A 92 -3.78 -12.76 5.01
C VAL A 92 -3.26 -13.53 3.79
N ALA A 93 -4.00 -13.50 2.70
CA ALA A 93 -3.56 -14.03 1.42
C ALA A 93 -2.94 -12.95 0.55
N ILE A 94 -1.95 -13.35 -0.24
CA ILE A 94 -1.34 -12.58 -1.32
C ILE A 94 -1.65 -13.30 -2.62
N VAL A 95 -2.11 -12.54 -3.61
CA VAL A 95 -2.41 -13.05 -4.96
C VAL A 95 -1.49 -12.35 -5.94
N ASP A 96 -0.66 -13.15 -6.61
CA ASP A 96 0.29 -12.68 -7.61
C ASP A 96 0.37 -13.65 -8.79
N ALA A 97 0.89 -13.17 -9.92
CA ALA A 97 1.10 -14.03 -11.09
C ALA A 97 2.45 -14.74 -11.06
N TYR A 98 2.51 -15.91 -11.69
CA TYR A 98 3.71 -16.73 -11.83
C TYR A 98 4.27 -17.23 -10.50
N ASP A 99 5.40 -17.94 -10.57
CA ASP A 99 5.98 -18.65 -9.44
C ASP A 99 7.18 -17.89 -8.84
N ALA A 100 7.17 -17.73 -7.51
CA ALA A 100 8.32 -17.37 -6.68
C ALA A 100 8.85 -18.63 -5.97
N PRO A 101 9.81 -19.36 -6.54
CA PRO A 101 10.22 -20.67 -6.03
C PRO A 101 10.93 -20.58 -4.66
N THR A 102 11.47 -19.42 -4.29
CA THR A 102 12.21 -19.17 -3.06
C THR A 102 11.39 -18.50 -1.95
N ALA A 103 10.09 -18.25 -2.17
CA ALA A 103 9.23 -17.45 -1.29
C ALA A 103 9.35 -17.80 0.22
N GLU A 104 9.23 -19.07 0.61
CA GLU A 104 9.33 -19.46 2.03
C GLU A 104 10.74 -19.25 2.61
N ALA A 105 11.78 -19.49 1.81
CA ALA A 105 13.16 -19.31 2.25
C ALA A 105 13.50 -17.83 2.44
N ASP A 106 13.06 -16.99 1.51
CA ASP A 106 13.28 -15.54 1.52
C ASP A 106 12.51 -14.87 2.66
N LEU A 107 11.24 -15.25 2.86
CA LEU A 107 10.43 -14.87 4.02
C LEU A 107 11.12 -15.24 5.35
N GLY A 108 11.77 -16.40 5.39
CA GLY A 108 12.56 -16.85 6.55
C GLY A 108 13.75 -15.93 6.85
N VAL A 109 14.47 -15.47 5.82
CA VAL A 109 15.58 -14.52 5.97
C VAL A 109 15.08 -13.18 6.49
N TYR A 110 14.03 -12.63 5.88
CA TYR A 110 13.44 -11.37 6.31
C TYR A 110 13.01 -11.39 7.78
N ARG A 111 12.21 -12.40 8.14
CA ARG A 111 11.68 -12.53 9.50
C ARG A 111 12.79 -12.75 10.52
N SER A 112 13.82 -13.53 10.19
CA SER A 112 14.99 -13.70 11.06
C SER A 112 15.79 -12.41 11.23
N GLN A 113 15.97 -11.60 10.18
CA GLN A 113 16.73 -10.35 10.25
C GLN A 113 16.09 -9.34 11.21
N TYR A 114 14.75 -9.33 11.26
CA TYR A 114 13.99 -8.38 12.10
C TYR A 114 13.46 -9.00 13.40
N GLY A 115 13.84 -10.24 13.72
CA GLY A 115 13.43 -10.90 14.97
C GLY A 115 11.94 -11.23 15.05
N LEU A 116 11.28 -11.41 13.91
CA LEU A 116 9.88 -11.82 13.83
C LEU A 116 9.76 -13.36 14.01
N PRO A 117 8.65 -13.88 14.57
CA PRO A 117 8.46 -15.33 14.72
C PRO A 117 8.61 -16.05 13.38
N ALA A 118 9.13 -17.28 13.33
CA ALA A 118 9.23 -18.01 12.06
C ALA A 118 7.84 -18.23 11.43
N CYS A 119 7.71 -18.04 10.11
CA CYS A 119 6.50 -18.36 9.38
C CYS A 119 6.81 -19.35 8.28
N THR A 120 6.49 -20.62 8.50
CA THR A 120 6.89 -21.73 7.61
C THR A 120 5.72 -22.63 7.30
N THR A 121 5.85 -23.43 6.24
CA THR A 121 4.93 -24.52 5.95
C THR A 121 4.93 -25.54 7.10
N ALA A 122 6.11 -25.81 7.67
CA ALA A 122 6.28 -26.80 8.73
C ALA A 122 5.57 -26.42 10.04
N ASN A 123 5.49 -25.13 10.39
CA ASN A 123 4.77 -24.66 11.57
C ASN A 123 3.32 -24.21 11.28
N GLY A 124 2.88 -24.34 10.02
CA GLY A 124 1.53 -24.01 9.59
C GLY A 124 1.20 -22.51 9.55
N CYS A 125 2.22 -21.64 9.63
CA CYS A 125 2.05 -20.20 9.47
C CYS A 125 2.00 -19.80 7.99
N PHE A 126 2.85 -20.41 7.16
CA PHE A 126 2.90 -20.12 5.72
C PHE A 126 2.24 -21.26 4.92
N LYS A 127 1.55 -20.90 3.83
CA LYS A 127 1.07 -21.85 2.83
C LYS A 127 1.24 -21.24 1.45
N LYS A 128 1.78 -22.03 0.52
CA LYS A 128 1.86 -21.68 -0.90
C LYS A 128 0.95 -22.60 -1.72
N VAL A 129 0.17 -22.04 -2.64
CA VAL A 129 -0.70 -22.80 -3.56
C VAL A 129 -0.73 -22.16 -4.95
N ASP A 130 -1.06 -22.95 -5.98
CA ASP A 130 -1.45 -22.43 -7.29
C ASP A 130 -2.88 -21.85 -7.28
N GLN A 131 -3.32 -21.20 -8.36
CA GLN A 131 -4.66 -20.59 -8.46
C GLN A 131 -5.83 -21.57 -8.31
N LYS A 132 -5.59 -22.89 -8.30
CA LYS A 132 -6.59 -23.95 -8.11
C LYS A 132 -6.51 -24.54 -6.69
N GLY A 133 -5.66 -23.99 -5.82
CA GLY A 133 -5.42 -24.47 -4.47
C GLY A 133 -4.48 -25.68 -4.39
N GLY A 134 -3.83 -26.04 -5.50
CA GLY A 134 -2.90 -27.15 -5.62
C GLY A 134 -1.44 -26.74 -5.42
N THR A 135 -0.53 -27.63 -5.83
CA THR A 135 0.93 -27.42 -5.77
C THR A 135 1.59 -27.56 -7.15
N SER A 136 0.81 -27.39 -8.23
CA SER A 136 1.30 -27.39 -9.61
C SER A 136 1.55 -25.94 -10.03
N TYR A 137 2.61 -25.37 -9.47
CA TYR A 137 2.93 -23.95 -9.61
C TYR A 137 3.20 -23.56 -11.08
N PRO A 138 2.88 -22.32 -11.46
CA PRO A 138 3.17 -21.80 -12.79
C PRO A 138 4.67 -21.68 -13.05
N LYS A 139 5.04 -21.19 -14.25
CA LYS A 139 6.44 -20.89 -14.56
C LYS A 139 6.94 -19.78 -13.63
N THR A 140 8.22 -19.82 -13.28
CA THR A 140 8.89 -18.72 -12.57
C THR A 140 9.00 -17.47 -13.44
N ASP A 141 8.78 -16.31 -12.85
CA ASP A 141 9.05 -15.00 -13.45
C ASP A 141 9.76 -14.11 -12.41
N GLY A 142 10.91 -13.55 -12.76
CA GLY A 142 11.75 -12.83 -11.78
C GLY A 142 11.18 -11.49 -11.33
N GLY A 143 10.39 -10.82 -12.17
CA GLY A 143 9.75 -9.54 -11.78
C GLY A 143 8.63 -9.77 -10.79
N TRP A 144 7.81 -10.79 -11.05
CA TRP A 144 6.77 -11.21 -10.11
C TRP A 144 7.32 -11.89 -8.85
N ALA A 145 8.46 -12.59 -8.92
CA ALA A 145 9.11 -13.11 -7.73
C ALA A 145 9.52 -11.99 -6.75
N GLN A 146 10.02 -10.87 -7.28
CA GLN A 146 10.33 -9.69 -6.49
C GLN A 146 9.09 -9.05 -5.86
N GLU A 147 7.97 -8.98 -6.59
CA GLU A 147 6.67 -8.55 -6.05
C GLU A 147 6.19 -9.46 -4.92
N ILE A 148 6.18 -10.77 -5.15
CA ILE A 148 5.75 -11.76 -4.15
C ILE A 148 6.57 -11.62 -2.86
N SER A 149 7.90 -11.47 -2.98
CA SER A 149 8.78 -11.27 -1.83
C SER A 149 8.47 -9.96 -1.09
N LEU A 150 8.19 -8.87 -1.82
CA LEU A 150 7.75 -7.59 -1.25
C LEU A 150 6.46 -7.77 -0.45
N ASP A 151 5.44 -8.37 -1.05
CA ASP A 151 4.13 -8.55 -0.44
C ASP A 151 4.20 -9.40 0.84
N LEU A 152 4.93 -10.51 0.79
CA LEU A 152 5.15 -11.41 1.94
C LEU A 152 5.88 -10.71 3.09
N ASP A 153 6.90 -9.92 2.77
CA ASP A 153 7.68 -9.17 3.74
C ASP A 153 6.84 -8.06 4.38
N MET A 154 6.00 -7.36 3.61
CA MET A 154 5.14 -6.29 4.13
C MET A 154 4.01 -6.82 5.04
N VAL A 155 3.35 -7.92 4.67
CA VAL A 155 2.40 -8.58 5.57
C VAL A 155 3.12 -9.05 6.85
N SER A 156 4.32 -9.61 6.73
CA SER A 156 5.13 -10.01 7.89
C SER A 156 5.51 -8.85 8.79
N ALA A 157 5.87 -7.71 8.20
CA ALA A 157 6.27 -6.52 8.92
C ALA A 157 5.12 -5.94 9.76
N VAL A 158 3.91 -5.93 9.20
CA VAL A 158 2.73 -5.33 9.82
C VAL A 158 2.00 -6.31 10.73
N CYS A 159 1.72 -7.53 10.26
CA CYS A 159 0.99 -8.54 11.01
C CYS A 159 1.84 -9.80 11.26
N PRO A 160 2.86 -9.75 12.13
CA PRO A 160 3.79 -10.87 12.32
C PRO A 160 3.13 -12.12 12.94
N ASN A 161 1.95 -11.99 13.55
CA ASN A 161 1.18 -13.10 14.12
C ASN A 161 0.08 -13.63 13.19
N CYS A 162 -0.17 -12.97 12.05
CA CYS A 162 -1.07 -13.51 11.03
C CYS A 162 -0.44 -14.74 10.37
N LYS A 163 -1.28 -15.67 9.92
CA LYS A 163 -0.87 -16.65 8.91
C LYS A 163 -0.83 -15.99 7.54
N ILE A 164 0.00 -16.52 6.65
CA ILE A 164 0.17 -15.99 5.31
C ILE A 164 -0.09 -17.10 4.29
N VAL A 165 -0.92 -16.81 3.29
CA VAL A 165 -1.15 -17.69 2.14
C VAL A 165 -0.68 -16.99 0.88
N LEU A 166 0.23 -17.59 0.12
CA LEU A 166 0.58 -17.16 -1.23
C LEU A 166 -0.24 -17.98 -2.23
N VAL A 167 -0.98 -17.31 -3.12
CA VAL A 167 -1.72 -17.91 -4.23
C VAL A 167 -1.16 -17.41 -5.55
N GLU A 168 -0.58 -18.31 -6.33
CA GLU A 168 0.10 -17.98 -7.59
C GLU A 168 -0.80 -18.25 -8.81
N ALA A 169 -1.07 -17.20 -9.59
CA ALA A 169 -1.82 -17.26 -10.83
C ALA A 169 -1.00 -17.79 -12.00
N ASP A 170 -1.64 -18.54 -12.89
CA ASP A 170 -1.06 -19.17 -14.09
C ASP A 170 -0.44 -18.10 -15.02
N SER A 171 -1.01 -16.90 -15.04
CA SER A 171 -0.43 -15.74 -15.71
C SER A 171 -0.97 -14.41 -15.16
N ALA A 172 -0.37 -13.29 -15.58
CA ALA A 172 -0.85 -11.95 -15.24
C ALA A 172 -2.11 -11.49 -16.01
N SER A 173 -2.96 -12.41 -16.48
CA SER A 173 -4.26 -12.04 -17.07
C SER A 173 -5.27 -11.75 -15.96
N PHE A 174 -6.21 -10.83 -16.17
CA PHE A 174 -7.25 -10.59 -15.15
C PHE A 174 -8.09 -11.83 -14.83
N ALA A 175 -8.24 -12.75 -15.78
CA ALA A 175 -8.96 -14.00 -15.56
C ALA A 175 -8.18 -14.97 -14.64
N ASP A 176 -6.87 -15.12 -14.86
CA ASP A 176 -6.04 -16.00 -14.03
C ASP A 176 -5.83 -15.42 -12.63
N LEU A 177 -5.55 -14.11 -12.53
CA LEU A 177 -5.48 -13.39 -11.26
C LEU A 177 -6.82 -13.48 -10.52
N GLY A 178 -7.94 -13.22 -11.19
CA GLY A 178 -9.27 -13.36 -10.60
C GLY A 178 -9.60 -14.77 -10.10
N ALA A 179 -9.16 -15.81 -10.82
CA ALA A 179 -9.29 -17.19 -10.34
C ALA A 179 -8.45 -17.44 -9.07
N ALA A 180 -7.24 -16.87 -9.00
CA ALA A 180 -6.42 -16.91 -7.80
C ALA A 180 -7.06 -16.14 -6.63
N VAL A 181 -7.69 -14.98 -6.87
CA VAL A 181 -8.46 -14.23 -5.84
C VAL A 181 -9.58 -15.09 -5.26
N ASN A 182 -10.36 -15.79 -6.11
CA ASN A 182 -11.40 -16.70 -5.63
C ASN A 182 -10.85 -17.81 -4.72
N THR A 183 -9.70 -18.38 -5.08
CA THR A 183 -9.02 -19.37 -4.24
C THR A 183 -8.52 -18.76 -2.93
N ALA A 184 -7.93 -17.56 -2.98
CA ALA A 184 -7.46 -16.83 -1.81
C ALA A 184 -8.60 -16.50 -0.83
N ALA A 185 -9.74 -16.04 -1.31
CA ALA A 185 -10.92 -15.73 -0.51
C ALA A 185 -11.48 -16.97 0.23
N GLY A 186 -11.30 -18.17 -0.33
CA GLY A 186 -11.65 -19.42 0.35
C GLY A 186 -10.65 -19.88 1.42
N LEU A 187 -9.49 -19.24 1.52
CA LEU A 187 -8.37 -19.64 2.39
C LEU A 187 -7.98 -18.57 3.43
N ALA A 188 -8.48 -17.35 3.32
CA ALA A 188 -8.03 -16.21 4.10
C ALA A 188 -9.16 -15.25 4.50
N ASN A 189 -8.87 -14.40 5.48
CA ASN A 189 -9.76 -13.33 5.95
C ASN A 189 -9.54 -12.03 5.16
N VAL A 190 -8.34 -11.86 4.62
CA VAL A 190 -7.91 -10.69 3.87
C VAL A 190 -7.16 -11.17 2.63
N VAL A 191 -7.34 -10.50 1.49
CA VAL A 191 -6.60 -10.75 0.25
C VAL A 191 -5.97 -9.45 -0.23
N SER A 192 -4.65 -9.44 -0.34
CA SER A 192 -3.87 -8.34 -0.91
C SER A 192 -3.54 -8.62 -2.37
N ASN A 193 -3.65 -7.58 -3.20
CA ASN A 193 -3.45 -7.64 -4.64
C ASN A 193 -2.60 -6.43 -5.08
N SER A 194 -1.33 -6.66 -5.36
CA SER A 194 -0.35 -5.59 -5.66
C SER A 194 -0.12 -5.43 -7.16
N TYR A 195 -1.20 -5.35 -7.92
CA TYR A 195 -1.18 -5.28 -9.38
C TYR A 195 -2.28 -4.41 -9.96
N GLY A 196 -2.02 -3.86 -11.15
CA GLY A 196 -2.94 -2.98 -11.86
C GLY A 196 -2.77 -3.04 -13.38
N GLY A 197 -3.79 -2.58 -14.09
CA GLY A 197 -3.81 -2.49 -15.54
C GLY A 197 -4.82 -1.45 -16.01
N SER A 198 -5.12 -1.45 -17.31
CA SER A 198 -6.14 -0.54 -17.87
C SER A 198 -7.46 -0.66 -17.11
N ASP A 199 -8.10 0.48 -16.83
CA ASP A 199 -9.41 0.52 -16.19
C ASP A 199 -10.43 -0.38 -16.92
N ALA A 200 -11.31 -1.01 -16.14
CA ALA A 200 -12.26 -2.01 -16.59
C ALA A 200 -13.53 -1.99 -15.74
N SER A 201 -14.63 -2.53 -16.29
CA SER A 201 -15.93 -2.58 -15.61
C SER A 201 -16.00 -3.76 -14.63
N ASP A 202 -16.63 -3.53 -13.47
CA ASP A 202 -17.04 -4.57 -12.53
C ASP A 202 -17.93 -5.64 -13.19
N ASP A 203 -18.65 -5.30 -14.27
CA ASP A 203 -19.44 -6.29 -15.04
C ASP A 203 -18.53 -7.35 -15.71
N ASP A 204 -17.29 -6.99 -16.06
CA ASP A 204 -16.34 -7.91 -16.71
C ASP A 204 -15.57 -8.76 -15.68
N TYR A 205 -15.13 -8.14 -14.57
CA TYR A 205 -14.19 -8.75 -13.64
C TYR A 205 -14.53 -8.58 -12.15
N GLY A 206 -15.53 -7.78 -11.79
CA GLY A 206 -15.84 -7.42 -10.39
C GLY A 206 -16.26 -8.61 -9.54
N SER A 207 -16.86 -9.63 -10.16
CA SER A 207 -17.25 -10.88 -9.47
C SER A 207 -16.07 -11.62 -8.82
N TYR A 208 -14.84 -11.43 -9.30
CA TYR A 208 -13.65 -12.02 -8.69
C TYR A 208 -13.31 -11.42 -7.32
N TYR A 209 -13.67 -10.15 -7.09
CA TYR A 209 -13.34 -9.40 -5.89
C TYR A 209 -14.53 -9.29 -4.92
N ASN A 210 -15.74 -9.61 -5.36
CA ASN A 210 -16.94 -9.57 -4.54
C ASN A 210 -17.06 -10.80 -3.62
N HIS A 211 -16.33 -10.78 -2.51
CA HIS A 211 -16.38 -11.81 -1.45
C HIS A 211 -16.77 -11.19 -0.11
N PRO A 212 -18.07 -11.13 0.23
CA PRO A 212 -18.51 -10.60 1.52
C PRO A 212 -17.85 -11.32 2.70
N GLY A 213 -17.35 -10.53 3.65
CA GLY A 213 -16.64 -11.02 4.83
C GLY A 213 -15.15 -11.35 4.61
N VAL A 214 -14.61 -11.02 3.43
CA VAL A 214 -13.18 -11.03 3.14
C VAL A 214 -12.76 -9.62 2.74
N ALA A 215 -11.79 -9.04 3.44
CA ALA A 215 -11.28 -7.72 3.08
C ALA A 215 -10.36 -7.83 1.85
N MET A 216 -10.59 -6.99 0.84
CA MET A 216 -9.83 -6.97 -0.41
C MET A 216 -9.04 -5.66 -0.51
N THR A 217 -7.71 -5.74 -0.54
CA THR A 217 -6.84 -4.56 -0.75
C THR A 217 -6.20 -4.61 -2.13
N VAL A 218 -6.14 -3.47 -2.80
CA VAL A 218 -5.55 -3.35 -4.14
C VAL A 218 -4.68 -2.10 -4.24
N SER A 219 -3.49 -2.22 -4.81
CA SER A 219 -2.61 -1.08 -5.09
C SER A 219 -3.23 -0.12 -6.12
N SER A 220 -3.17 1.18 -5.88
CA SER A 220 -3.85 2.17 -6.74
C SER A 220 -3.13 2.50 -8.04
N GLY A 221 -1.86 2.11 -8.18
CA GLY A 221 -1.00 2.40 -9.33
C GLY A 221 0.16 3.33 -8.97
N ASP A 222 1.13 3.43 -9.89
CA ASP A 222 2.43 4.11 -9.65
C ASP A 222 2.78 5.18 -10.71
N SER A 223 1.81 5.57 -11.53
CA SER A 223 2.01 6.49 -12.65
C SER A 223 1.41 7.89 -12.40
N GLY A 224 1.15 8.23 -11.14
CA GLY A 224 0.50 9.49 -10.75
C GLY A 224 -1.00 9.50 -11.11
N TYR A 225 -1.51 10.66 -11.54
CA TYR A 225 -2.93 10.81 -11.87
C TYR A 225 -3.38 9.89 -13.03
N GLY A 226 -4.26 8.95 -12.71
CA GLY A 226 -4.75 7.87 -13.56
C GLY A 226 -5.48 6.82 -12.71
N VAL A 227 -6.39 6.07 -13.33
CA VAL A 227 -7.14 4.98 -12.67
C VAL A 227 -6.78 3.65 -13.30
N GLU A 228 -6.59 2.65 -12.46
CA GLU A 228 -6.28 1.28 -12.83
C GLU A 228 -7.30 0.31 -12.23
N TYR A 229 -7.56 -0.79 -12.94
CA TYR A 229 -8.34 -1.92 -12.41
C TYR A 229 -7.35 -2.97 -11.86
N PRO A 230 -7.59 -3.58 -10.67
CA PRO A 230 -8.85 -3.62 -9.93
C PRO A 230 -9.07 -2.53 -8.89
N ALA A 231 -8.16 -1.58 -8.71
CA ALA A 231 -8.32 -0.52 -7.71
C ALA A 231 -9.60 0.31 -7.93
N SER A 232 -10.02 0.47 -9.19
CA SER A 232 -11.27 1.13 -9.54
C SER A 232 -12.54 0.32 -9.24
N SER A 233 -12.45 -0.95 -8.84
CA SER A 233 -13.62 -1.77 -8.46
C SER A 233 -14.25 -1.26 -7.16
N GLN A 234 -15.59 -1.34 -7.06
CA GLN A 234 -16.29 -1.03 -5.81
C GLN A 234 -16.15 -2.14 -4.75
N TYR A 235 -15.66 -3.32 -5.15
CA TYR A 235 -15.52 -4.48 -4.28
C TYR A 235 -14.18 -4.53 -3.54
N VAL A 236 -13.33 -3.51 -3.69
CA VAL A 236 -12.02 -3.45 -3.02
C VAL A 236 -11.83 -2.15 -2.25
N THR A 237 -10.92 -2.20 -1.28
CA THR A 237 -10.25 -1.02 -0.72
C THR A 237 -9.05 -0.69 -1.62
N ALA A 238 -9.10 0.43 -2.33
CA ALA A 238 -7.98 0.93 -3.12
C ALA A 238 -6.97 1.65 -2.23
N VAL A 239 -5.71 1.27 -2.37
CA VAL A 239 -4.63 1.70 -1.50
C VAL A 239 -3.64 2.57 -2.26
N GLY A 240 -3.63 3.86 -1.95
CA GLY A 240 -2.70 4.84 -2.50
C GLY A 240 -1.36 4.88 -1.78
N GLY A 241 -0.59 5.94 -2.03
CA GLY A 241 0.81 6.00 -1.66
C GLY A 241 1.26 7.30 -1.00
N THR A 242 2.09 7.18 0.03
CA THR A 242 2.72 8.31 0.73
C THR A 242 4.25 8.25 0.72
N SER A 243 4.88 9.41 0.93
CA SER A 243 6.27 9.52 1.35
C SER A 243 6.31 9.63 2.88
N LEU A 244 6.97 8.69 3.56
CA LEU A 244 6.96 8.58 5.02
C LEU A 244 8.38 8.77 5.58
N LYS A 245 8.60 9.79 6.41
CA LYS A 245 9.93 10.09 6.97
C LYS A 245 9.89 10.31 8.48
N LYS A 246 10.97 9.93 9.16
CA LYS A 246 11.16 10.25 10.58
C LYS A 246 11.21 11.76 10.77
N ALA A 247 10.54 12.25 11.79
CA ALA A 247 10.44 13.67 12.10
C ALA A 247 10.55 13.92 13.60
N SER A 248 10.98 15.13 13.97
CA SER A 248 11.04 15.56 15.37
C SER A 248 9.72 16.23 15.80
N ASN A 249 8.62 15.47 15.73
CA ASN A 249 7.28 15.90 16.12
C ASN A 249 6.65 14.87 17.09
N SER A 250 5.41 15.11 17.55
CA SER A 250 4.74 14.21 18.52
C SER A 250 4.39 12.83 17.95
N ARG A 251 4.15 12.72 16.64
CA ARG A 251 3.97 11.43 15.94
C ARG A 251 5.31 10.71 15.76
N GLY A 252 6.41 11.45 15.65
CA GLY A 252 7.73 10.94 15.26
C GLY A 252 7.91 10.80 13.74
N TRP A 253 6.89 11.20 12.95
CA TRP A 253 6.81 10.97 11.52
C TRP A 253 6.14 12.15 10.81
N ASP A 254 6.65 12.49 9.63
CA ASP A 254 5.98 13.34 8.65
C ASP A 254 5.58 12.48 7.45
N GLU A 255 4.45 12.81 6.85
CA GLU A 255 3.89 12.06 5.73
C GLU A 255 3.29 13.03 4.70
N THR A 256 3.60 12.82 3.43
CA THR A 256 3.10 13.62 2.29
C THR A 256 2.66 12.70 1.16
N VAL A 257 1.93 13.23 0.18
CA VAL A 257 1.66 12.50 -1.07
C VAL A 257 2.98 12.03 -1.69
N TRP A 258 3.02 10.76 -2.10
CA TRP A 258 4.02 10.29 -3.05
C TRP A 258 3.59 10.69 -4.46
N ASP A 259 4.49 11.32 -5.23
CA ASP A 259 4.15 11.87 -6.54
C ASP A 259 3.77 10.81 -7.60
N GLY A 260 4.17 9.56 -7.40
CA GLY A 260 3.77 8.43 -8.23
C GLY A 260 2.44 7.78 -7.83
N ALA A 261 1.86 8.10 -6.66
CA ALA A 261 0.66 7.42 -6.17
C ALA A 261 -0.50 7.52 -7.16
N GLY A 262 -1.11 6.39 -7.53
CA GLY A 262 -2.24 6.33 -8.45
C GLY A 262 -3.49 6.95 -7.84
N SER A 263 -4.15 7.84 -8.59
CA SER A 263 -5.46 8.39 -8.19
C SER A 263 -6.25 8.93 -9.38
N GLY A 264 -7.58 8.90 -9.27
CA GLY A 264 -8.42 9.37 -10.37
C GLY A 264 -9.89 9.10 -10.16
N CYS A 265 -10.64 9.19 -11.25
CA CYS A 265 -12.07 8.98 -11.29
C CYS A 265 -12.39 7.96 -12.38
N SER A 266 -12.86 6.77 -12.00
CA SER A 266 -13.33 5.77 -12.97
C SER A 266 -14.70 6.18 -13.51
N ASP A 267 -14.87 6.06 -14.82
CA ASP A 267 -16.16 6.20 -15.50
C ASP A 267 -16.84 4.84 -15.76
N GLN A 268 -16.16 3.74 -15.43
CA GLN A 268 -16.65 2.37 -15.61
C GLN A 268 -17.38 1.84 -14.37
N ASN A 269 -16.94 2.25 -13.17
CA ASN A 269 -17.39 1.68 -11.91
C ASN A 269 -18.12 2.72 -11.03
N PRO A 270 -19.15 2.30 -10.27
CA PRO A 270 -19.90 3.22 -9.42
C PRO A 270 -19.09 3.63 -8.19
N ALA A 271 -19.41 4.82 -7.66
CA ALA A 271 -18.83 5.31 -6.41
C ALA A 271 -19.21 4.41 -5.22
N LEU A 272 -18.32 4.29 -4.25
CA LEU A 272 -18.69 3.80 -2.91
C LEU A 272 -19.66 4.79 -2.25
N SER A 273 -20.60 4.29 -1.46
CA SER A 273 -21.58 5.16 -0.80
C SER A 273 -20.94 6.20 0.11
N GLY A 274 -19.85 5.84 0.81
CA GLY A 274 -19.08 6.76 1.65
C GLY A 274 -18.39 7.89 0.88
N GLN A 275 -18.20 7.75 -0.44
CA GLN A 275 -17.62 8.82 -1.27
C GLN A 275 -18.58 9.99 -1.50
N ALA A 276 -19.89 9.78 -1.32
CA ALA A 276 -20.89 10.84 -1.49
C ALA A 276 -20.63 12.03 -0.53
N ASP A 277 -20.20 11.74 0.70
CA ASP A 277 -19.93 12.74 1.73
C ASP A 277 -18.47 13.20 1.77
N ALA A 278 -17.60 12.61 0.94
CA ALA A 278 -16.17 12.86 0.90
C ALA A 278 -15.77 14.00 -0.07
N ASP A 279 -16.74 14.60 -0.78
CA ASP A 279 -16.51 15.62 -1.80
C ASP A 279 -15.42 15.21 -2.82
N THR A 280 -15.52 13.99 -3.37
CA THR A 280 -14.46 13.48 -4.27
C THR A 280 -14.35 14.28 -5.56
N GLY A 281 -15.42 14.97 -5.97
CA GLY A 281 -15.51 15.63 -7.28
C GLY A 281 -15.53 14.65 -8.45
N CYS A 282 -15.75 13.36 -8.18
CA CYS A 282 -15.87 12.28 -9.14
C CYS A 282 -17.30 11.76 -9.18
N SER A 283 -17.83 11.49 -10.38
CA SER A 283 -19.18 10.96 -10.56
C SER A 283 -19.25 9.43 -10.50
N GLY A 284 -18.12 8.74 -10.65
CA GLY A 284 -17.98 7.29 -10.50
C GLY A 284 -17.06 6.96 -9.31
N ARG A 285 -16.32 5.86 -9.41
CA ARG A 285 -15.39 5.44 -8.36
C ARG A 285 -14.16 6.34 -8.32
N ALA A 286 -13.98 7.09 -7.22
CA ALA A 286 -12.79 7.90 -6.98
C ALA A 286 -11.68 7.07 -6.32
N VAL A 287 -10.49 6.95 -6.89
CA VAL A 287 -9.33 6.25 -6.30
C VAL A 287 -8.37 7.28 -5.69
N ALA A 288 -7.80 7.08 -4.50
CA ALA A 288 -7.83 5.92 -3.60
C ALA A 288 -8.79 6.06 -2.39
N ASP A 289 -8.92 5.02 -1.56
CA ASP A 289 -9.74 5.04 -0.33
C ASP A 289 -8.91 5.37 0.91
N VAL A 290 -7.73 4.76 1.04
CA VAL A 290 -6.73 4.94 2.09
C VAL A 290 -5.34 4.80 1.49
N SER A 291 -4.29 5.08 2.26
CA SER A 291 -2.90 4.92 1.79
C SER A 291 -1.96 4.41 2.86
N ALA A 292 -0.78 3.97 2.42
CA ALA A 292 0.39 3.76 3.26
C ALA A 292 1.65 4.16 2.48
N VAL A 293 2.83 3.98 3.08
CA VAL A 293 4.10 4.33 2.47
C VAL A 293 4.29 3.60 1.14
N ALA A 294 4.73 4.35 0.14
CA ALA A 294 4.93 3.85 -1.22
C ALA A 294 6.13 4.52 -1.92
N ASP A 295 6.59 5.69 -1.48
CA ASP A 295 7.69 6.39 -2.18
C ASP A 295 9.02 5.61 -2.11
N PRO A 296 9.66 5.24 -3.24
CA PRO A 296 10.99 4.60 -3.25
C PRO A 296 12.09 5.42 -2.56
N ALA A 297 11.94 6.74 -2.43
CA ALA A 297 12.87 7.60 -1.68
C ALA A 297 12.78 7.38 -0.17
N THR A 298 11.63 6.90 0.32
CA THR A 298 11.39 6.46 1.69
C THR A 298 11.01 4.98 1.76
N GLY A 299 11.53 4.18 0.83
CA GLY A 299 11.10 2.80 0.59
C GLY A 299 11.38 1.84 1.74
N VAL A 300 10.85 0.63 1.60
CA VAL A 300 10.93 -0.47 2.58
C VAL A 300 12.06 -1.42 2.24
N ALA A 301 12.64 -2.05 3.27
CA ALA A 301 13.57 -3.16 3.07
C ALA A 301 12.79 -4.43 2.69
N VAL A 302 13.26 -5.14 1.66
CA VAL A 302 12.70 -6.43 1.20
C VAL A 302 13.86 -7.38 0.88
N TYR A 303 13.66 -8.68 1.10
CA TYR A 303 14.63 -9.70 0.72
C TYR A 303 14.07 -10.63 -0.36
N ASP A 304 14.78 -10.78 -1.47
CA ASP A 304 14.44 -11.73 -2.53
C ASP A 304 15.72 -12.36 -3.10
N SER A 305 15.85 -13.69 -3.06
CA SER A 305 17.04 -14.37 -3.57
C SER A 305 16.95 -14.76 -5.05
N THR A 306 15.81 -14.52 -5.69
CA THR A 306 15.62 -14.77 -7.12
C THR A 306 16.35 -13.72 -7.96
N ALA A 307 17.47 -14.12 -8.56
CA ALA A 307 18.28 -13.20 -9.34
C ALA A 307 17.51 -12.65 -10.57
N TYR A 308 17.25 -11.35 -10.58
CA TYR A 308 16.51 -10.66 -11.63
C TYR A 308 17.05 -9.26 -11.88
N GLN A 309 17.20 -8.88 -13.16
CA GLN A 309 17.81 -7.62 -13.61
C GLN A 309 19.15 -7.26 -12.91
N GLY A 310 19.94 -8.28 -12.53
CA GLY A 310 21.23 -8.09 -11.86
C GLY A 310 21.15 -7.84 -10.35
N GLN A 311 19.97 -8.00 -9.74
CA GLN A 311 19.72 -7.84 -8.30
C GLN A 311 19.25 -9.14 -7.65
N SER A 312 19.60 -9.31 -6.38
CA SER A 312 19.18 -10.39 -5.47
C SER A 312 19.67 -10.04 -4.05
N GLY A 313 19.02 -10.58 -3.02
CA GLY A 313 19.28 -10.31 -1.62
C GLY A 313 18.44 -9.14 -1.11
N TRP A 314 19.03 -8.32 -0.24
CA TRP A 314 18.37 -7.13 0.30
C TRP A 314 18.29 -6.02 -0.75
N MET A 315 17.07 -5.52 -0.95
CA MET A 315 16.73 -4.43 -1.86
C MET A 315 15.82 -3.42 -1.15
N VAL A 316 15.63 -2.26 -1.78
CA VAL A 316 14.68 -1.24 -1.30
C VAL A 316 13.58 -1.06 -2.33
N PHE A 317 12.35 -1.19 -1.88
CA PHE A 317 11.16 -1.09 -2.72
C PHE A 317 10.28 0.10 -2.34
N GLY A 318 9.59 0.62 -3.35
CA GLY A 318 8.42 1.48 -3.23
C GLY A 318 7.32 0.99 -4.17
N GLY A 319 6.44 1.89 -4.57
CA GLY A 319 5.19 1.57 -5.27
C GLY A 319 4.03 1.37 -4.32
N THR A 320 2.81 1.55 -4.82
CA THR A 320 1.58 1.21 -4.10
C THR A 320 1.45 -0.29 -3.83
N SER A 321 2.26 -1.11 -4.51
CA SER A 321 2.57 -2.48 -4.10
C SER A 321 3.07 -2.61 -2.67
N VAL A 322 3.81 -1.64 -2.14
CA VAL A 322 4.19 -1.67 -0.71
C VAL A 322 2.98 -1.40 0.17
N ALA A 323 2.11 -0.49 -0.27
CA ALA A 323 1.01 0.00 0.54
C ALA A 323 -0.13 -1.03 0.67
N ALA A 324 -0.49 -1.71 -0.42
CA ALA A 324 -1.58 -2.71 -0.42
C ALA A 324 -1.44 -3.85 0.61
N PRO A 325 -0.30 -4.56 0.73
CA PRO A 325 -0.06 -5.60 1.73
C PRO A 325 0.14 -5.03 3.13
N ILE A 326 0.62 -3.78 3.27
CA ILE A 326 0.61 -3.09 4.57
C ILE A 326 -0.83 -2.96 5.06
N ILE A 327 -1.74 -2.41 4.25
CA ILE A 327 -3.15 -2.26 4.62
C ILE A 327 -3.83 -3.62 4.80
N GLY A 328 -3.50 -4.61 3.97
CA GLY A 328 -3.96 -5.99 4.16
C GLY A 328 -3.54 -6.55 5.54
N GLY A 329 -2.30 -6.28 5.95
CA GLY A 329 -1.82 -6.57 7.29
C GLY A 329 -2.58 -5.81 8.39
N VAL A 330 -3.00 -4.56 8.15
CA VAL A 330 -3.79 -3.79 9.14
C VAL A 330 -5.19 -4.38 9.32
N TYR A 331 -5.88 -4.78 8.24
CA TYR A 331 -7.12 -5.57 8.34
C TYR A 331 -6.89 -6.89 9.09
N GLY A 332 -5.77 -7.56 8.83
CA GLY A 332 -5.35 -8.76 9.56
C GLY A 332 -5.13 -8.50 11.06
N LEU A 333 -4.60 -7.34 11.45
CA LEU A 333 -4.46 -6.96 12.85
C LEU A 333 -5.82 -6.64 13.49
N ALA A 334 -6.73 -5.99 12.75
CA ALA A 334 -8.07 -5.67 13.21
C ALA A 334 -8.90 -6.92 13.51
N GLY A 335 -8.79 -7.95 12.65
CA GLY A 335 -9.32 -9.29 12.89
C GLY A 335 -10.85 -9.40 12.87
N ASN A 336 -11.50 -8.46 12.19
CA ASN A 336 -12.94 -8.23 12.08
C ASN A 336 -13.40 -8.18 10.60
N ALA A 337 -12.64 -8.80 9.68
CA ALA A 337 -12.93 -8.75 8.23
C ALA A 337 -14.38 -9.18 7.86
N SER A 338 -15.01 -10.03 8.67
CA SER A 338 -16.41 -10.46 8.49
C SER A 338 -17.44 -9.35 8.73
N ASP A 339 -17.04 -8.29 9.45
CA ASP A 339 -17.93 -7.26 9.99
C ASP A 339 -17.73 -5.90 9.29
N VAL A 340 -16.81 -5.83 8.31
CA VAL A 340 -16.44 -4.60 7.61
C VAL A 340 -16.71 -4.72 6.11
N ASP A 341 -17.01 -3.59 5.49
CA ASP A 341 -17.08 -3.41 4.04
C ASP A 341 -16.19 -2.24 3.57
N ASN A 342 -16.12 -1.99 2.26
CA ASN A 342 -15.24 -0.96 1.68
C ASN A 342 -15.62 0.48 2.06
N ASN A 343 -16.79 0.72 2.68
CA ASN A 343 -17.18 2.01 3.24
C ASN A 343 -16.71 2.18 4.70
N THR A 344 -16.20 1.13 5.36
CA THR A 344 -15.75 1.20 6.76
C THR A 344 -14.74 2.31 7.00
N PRO A 345 -13.68 2.49 6.17
CA PRO A 345 -12.76 3.61 6.35
C PRO A 345 -13.45 4.98 6.33
N TYR A 346 -14.45 5.17 5.46
CA TYR A 346 -15.21 6.43 5.34
C TYR A 346 -16.02 6.76 6.60
N ALA A 347 -16.51 5.75 7.31
CA ALA A 347 -17.21 5.92 8.59
C ALA A 347 -16.26 6.16 9.78
N HIS A 348 -14.97 5.84 9.62
CA HIS A 348 -13.99 5.78 10.72
C HIS A 348 -12.75 6.67 10.48
N LYS A 349 -12.90 7.77 9.73
CA LYS A 349 -11.82 8.70 9.38
C LYS A 349 -10.98 9.25 10.55
N ASP A 350 -11.55 9.34 11.75
CA ASP A 350 -10.83 9.79 12.96
C ASP A 350 -9.75 8.79 13.42
N ALA A 351 -9.80 7.54 12.92
CA ALA A 351 -8.79 6.51 13.12
C ALA A 351 -7.72 6.48 12.00
N LEU A 352 -7.60 7.56 11.22
CA LEU A 352 -6.59 7.74 10.19
C LEU A 352 -5.76 9.01 10.45
N PHE A 353 -4.53 9.04 9.94
CA PHE A 353 -3.73 10.25 9.81
C PHE A 353 -4.01 10.89 8.46
N ASP A 354 -4.67 12.04 8.48
CA ASP A 354 -4.95 12.85 7.30
C ASP A 354 -3.64 13.41 6.68
N VAL A 355 -3.43 13.18 5.39
CA VAL A 355 -2.23 13.62 4.66
C VAL A 355 -2.58 14.86 3.85
N THR A 356 -2.25 16.03 4.37
CA THR A 356 -2.79 17.29 3.84
C THR A 356 -1.84 18.06 2.92
N SER A 357 -0.79 17.44 2.38
CA SER A 357 0.19 18.13 1.53
C SER A 357 0.88 17.23 0.52
N GLY A 358 1.21 17.82 -0.64
CA GLY A 358 1.80 17.15 -1.79
C GLY A 358 0.82 16.97 -2.95
N SER A 359 1.30 16.42 -4.06
CA SER A 359 0.52 16.18 -5.28
C SER A 359 1.13 15.04 -6.08
N ASN A 360 0.31 14.26 -6.78
CA ASN A 360 0.73 13.25 -7.75
C ASN A 360 0.64 13.73 -9.22
N GLY A 361 0.48 15.04 -9.43
CA GLY A 361 0.44 15.64 -10.75
C GLY A 361 -0.42 16.88 -10.85
N SER A 362 -1.20 16.97 -11.93
CA SER A 362 -2.12 18.07 -12.19
C SER A 362 -3.36 17.54 -12.89
N CYS A 363 -4.52 17.99 -12.45
CA CYS A 363 -5.81 17.49 -12.87
C CYS A 363 -6.86 18.62 -12.81
N SER A 364 -7.95 18.48 -13.56
CA SER A 364 -9.01 19.50 -13.59
C SER A 364 -9.76 19.64 -12.26
N THR A 365 -9.97 18.52 -11.58
CA THR A 365 -10.60 18.47 -10.25
C THR A 365 -9.48 18.35 -9.22
N ALA A 366 -9.00 19.48 -8.70
CA ALA A 366 -7.77 19.56 -7.92
C ALA A 366 -7.64 18.51 -6.80
N GLN A 367 -8.72 18.20 -6.08
CA GLN A 367 -8.67 17.19 -5.02
C GLN A 367 -8.39 15.76 -5.49
N LEU A 368 -8.49 15.46 -6.79
CA LEU A 368 -8.12 14.15 -7.31
C LEU A 368 -6.61 13.97 -7.46
N CYS A 369 -5.82 15.05 -7.41
CA CYS A 369 -4.36 14.97 -7.57
C CYS A 369 -3.57 15.73 -6.51
N THR A 370 -4.18 16.64 -5.77
CA THR A 370 -3.53 17.45 -4.74
C THR A 370 -4.14 17.16 -3.38
N ALA A 371 -3.27 16.92 -2.40
CA ALA A 371 -3.71 16.66 -1.03
C ALA A 371 -4.38 17.88 -0.39
N ARG A 372 -5.34 17.61 0.49
CA ARG A 372 -6.09 18.62 1.26
C ARG A 372 -6.52 18.03 2.60
N ALA A 373 -7.26 18.79 3.40
CA ALA A 373 -7.88 18.23 4.60
C ALA A 373 -9.07 17.33 4.20
N GLY A 374 -9.16 16.16 4.83
CA GLY A 374 -10.16 15.14 4.51
C GLY A 374 -9.76 14.32 3.29
N TRP A 375 -10.75 13.81 2.55
CA TRP A 375 -10.46 12.95 1.41
C TRP A 375 -9.76 13.72 0.28
N ASP A 376 -8.69 13.14 -0.27
CA ASP A 376 -8.09 13.49 -1.56
C ASP A 376 -7.74 12.24 -2.37
N GLY A 377 -7.51 12.41 -3.67
CA GLY A 377 -7.24 11.30 -4.58
C GLY A 377 -5.98 10.51 -4.21
N PRO A 378 -4.79 11.14 -4.12
CA PRO A 378 -3.54 10.41 -3.92
C PRO A 378 -3.48 9.65 -2.59
N THR A 379 -4.15 10.15 -1.55
CA THR A 379 -4.06 9.56 -0.20
C THR A 379 -5.37 9.02 0.37
N GLY A 380 -6.47 9.17 -0.36
CA GLY A 380 -7.79 8.78 0.11
C GLY A 380 -8.13 9.55 1.39
N LEU A 381 -8.53 8.81 2.43
CA LEU A 381 -8.81 9.32 3.77
C LEU A 381 -7.54 9.44 4.64
N GLY A 382 -6.36 9.11 4.11
CA GLY A 382 -5.09 9.13 4.81
C GLY A 382 -4.57 7.74 5.17
N THR A 383 -3.69 7.68 6.18
CA THR A 383 -2.96 6.45 6.56
C THR A 383 -3.35 5.91 7.93
N PRO A 384 -3.06 4.65 8.28
CA PRO A 384 -3.55 4.05 9.52
C PRO A 384 -3.06 4.78 10.79
N ASN A 385 -3.98 5.09 11.70
CA ASN A 385 -3.70 5.55 13.06
C ASN A 385 -4.20 4.49 14.05
N GLY A 386 -3.56 3.31 14.00
CA GLY A 386 -4.08 2.07 14.57
C GLY A 386 -4.98 1.33 13.59
N THR A 387 -5.76 0.37 14.11
CA THR A 387 -6.62 -0.51 13.31
C THR A 387 -8.08 -0.04 13.24
N GLY A 388 -8.43 1.10 13.84
CA GLY A 388 -9.83 1.48 14.07
C GLY A 388 -10.65 1.83 12.82
N ALA A 389 -10.00 2.02 11.66
CA ALA A 389 -10.65 2.25 10.38
C ALA A 389 -10.81 0.97 9.54
N PHE A 390 -10.37 -0.17 10.07
CA PHE A 390 -10.19 -1.44 9.36
C PHE A 390 -10.92 -2.59 10.05
#